data_AF-A0A8C9L9F4-F1
#
_entry.id   AF-A0A8C9L9F4-F1
#
_cell.length_a   1.000
_cell.length_b   1.000
_cell.length_c   1.000
_cell.angle_alpha   90.00
_cell.angle_beta   90.00
_cell.angle_gamma   90.00
#
_symmetry.space_group_name_H-M   'P 1'
#
loop_
_entity.id
_entity.type
_entity.pdbx_description
1 polymer ?
#
loop_
_entity_poly.entity_id
_entity_poly.type
_entity_poly.pdbx_seq_one_letter_code
_entity_poly.pdbx_strand_id
1 'polypeptide(L)'
;LVQFIYLFSKVSGCSIVPSSALFQKELTSKKRDEFEDILEERRLSSDLRYAMKCYTPVIYKGLSPCKPNAIKSVVLQSEQVQYVIKQLAKEMGESPDIIQEEAMEILDEMGHSMQLGTVRFFAFTLSKIFKQLFQRVCVNEEGMQRLQHAIREHPVVLLPSHRSYVDFLMLSYLLYTYDLALPVIAAGIDFLGMKIVGELLRRAGAFFMRRSFGGNRLYWAVFAEYVKTMLRNGYAPIEFFLEGTRSRTAKTLTPKFGLLSIVMEPFFKREVFDTYLVPISISYERILEESLYAYELLGVPKPKESTSGLLKARRILSDNFGTIHIYVGQPVSLRTLASGRINLCPYNLVPRHLPQKPTEDIQEFVSDVAYKMELLQIENMVLSPWVLVAAVLLQNLPAMDFELLIEKTVWLKGLTQTFGGFIEWPGMH
;
A
#
# COMPACT_ATOMS: atom_id res chain seq x y z
N LEU A 1 -7.91 -17.21 -7.84
CA LEU A 1 -8.69 -18.47 -7.66
C LEU A 1 -7.93 -19.57 -6.91
N VAL A 2 -6.85 -20.15 -7.46
CA VAL A 2 -6.09 -21.24 -6.76
C VAL A 2 -5.56 -20.80 -5.39
N GLN A 3 -5.05 -19.57 -5.27
CA GLN A 3 -4.58 -19.03 -4.00
C GLN A 3 -5.73 -18.73 -3.01
N PHE A 4 -6.86 -18.24 -3.52
CA PHE A 4 -8.08 -18.03 -2.74
C PHE A 4 -8.59 -19.37 -2.16
N ILE A 5 -8.65 -20.42 -3.00
CA ILE A 5 -9.04 -21.78 -2.60
C ILE A 5 -8.02 -22.41 -1.63
N TYR A 6 -6.71 -22.22 -1.87
CA TYR A 6 -5.64 -22.80 -1.05
C TYR A 6 -5.51 -22.14 0.34
N LEU A 7 -5.61 -20.81 0.44
CA LEU A 7 -5.59 -20.11 1.74
C LEU A 7 -6.87 -20.34 2.53
N PHE A 8 -8.03 -20.40 1.87
CA PHE A 8 -9.29 -20.76 2.53
C PHE A 8 -9.23 -22.15 3.16
N SER A 9 -8.62 -23.13 2.46
CA SER A 9 -8.38 -24.48 2.99
C SER A 9 -7.42 -24.50 4.19
N LYS A 10 -6.38 -23.66 4.22
CA LYS A 10 -5.43 -23.59 5.34
C LYS A 10 -5.95 -22.89 6.59
N VAL A 11 -6.76 -21.84 6.46
CA VAL A 11 -7.36 -21.13 7.60
C VAL A 11 -8.44 -21.98 8.29
N SER A 12 -9.03 -22.93 7.57
CA SER A 12 -10.01 -23.90 8.10
C SER A 12 -9.41 -25.00 9.00
N GLY A 13 -8.10 -24.98 9.28
CA GLY A 13 -7.35 -26.00 10.01
C GLY A 13 -7.55 -26.05 11.53
N CYS A 14 -8.71 -25.64 12.04
CA CYS A 14 -9.09 -25.84 13.44
C CYS A 14 -10.18 -26.92 13.50
N SER A 15 -9.98 -27.94 14.34
CA SER A 15 -10.77 -29.16 14.44
C SER A 15 -12.28 -28.94 14.24
N ILE A 16 -12.83 -29.62 13.23
CA ILE A 16 -14.24 -29.60 12.86
C ILE A 16 -15.07 -30.15 14.02
N VAL A 17 -15.66 -29.24 14.81
CA VAL A 17 -16.89 -29.48 15.56
C VAL A 17 -17.99 -28.68 14.83
N PRO A 18 -19.13 -29.29 14.45
CA PRO A 18 -20.04 -28.71 13.47
C PRO A 18 -20.85 -27.57 14.11
N SER A 19 -20.39 -26.34 13.90
CA SER A 19 -21.20 -25.12 13.99
C SER A 19 -21.19 -24.41 12.62
N SER A 20 -21.55 -25.15 11.57
CA SER A 20 -21.54 -24.70 10.17
C SER A 20 -22.61 -23.64 9.85
N ALA A 21 -23.68 -23.54 10.65
CA ALA A 21 -24.81 -22.65 10.35
C ALA A 21 -24.57 -21.18 10.71
N LEU A 22 -23.71 -20.87 11.69
CA LEU A 22 -23.41 -19.50 12.10
C LEU A 22 -22.39 -18.83 11.17
N PHE A 23 -21.37 -19.57 10.74
CA PHE A 23 -20.32 -19.05 9.85
C PHE A 23 -20.78 -18.86 8.40
N GLN A 24 -21.66 -19.75 7.89
CA GLN A 24 -22.28 -19.57 6.57
C GLN A 24 -23.26 -18.39 6.51
N LYS A 25 -23.92 -18.05 7.63
CA LYS A 25 -24.84 -16.90 7.70
C LYS A 25 -24.12 -15.55 7.67
N GLU A 26 -22.92 -15.45 8.23
CA GLU A 26 -22.11 -14.21 8.17
C GLU A 26 -21.47 -13.98 6.79
N LEU A 27 -21.12 -15.03 6.05
CA LEU A 27 -20.55 -14.88 4.70
C LEU A 27 -21.59 -14.52 3.63
N THR A 28 -22.86 -14.85 3.83
CA THR A 28 -23.93 -14.70 2.82
C THR A 28 -24.69 -13.37 2.91
N SER A 29 -24.32 -12.47 3.83
CA SER A 29 -25.03 -11.21 4.06
C SER A 29 -24.11 -10.01 4.34
N LYS A 30 -22.97 -9.91 3.66
CA LYS A 30 -22.30 -8.61 3.54
C LYS A 30 -22.86 -7.88 2.33
N LYS A 31 -23.72 -6.88 2.57
CA LYS A 31 -24.01 -5.86 1.55
C LYS A 31 -22.66 -5.29 1.13
N ARG A 32 -22.30 -5.49 -0.13
CA ARG A 32 -21.02 -5.00 -0.67
C ARG A 32 -21.20 -3.56 -1.08
N ASP A 33 -20.17 -2.76 -0.83
CA ASP A 33 -20.15 -1.33 -1.15
C ASP A 33 -20.39 -1.10 -2.65
N GLU A 34 -21.11 -0.03 -2.98
CA GLU A 34 -21.31 0.41 -4.37
C GLU A 34 -20.04 1.08 -4.93
N PHE A 35 -19.81 0.90 -6.23
CA PHE A 35 -18.66 1.46 -6.94
C PHE A 35 -19.05 2.67 -7.78
N GLU A 36 -18.23 3.72 -7.70
CA GLU A 36 -18.34 4.92 -8.52
C GLU A 36 -17.16 5.00 -9.50
N ASP A 37 -17.41 5.32 -10.79
CA ASP A 37 -16.34 5.59 -11.76
C ASP A 37 -15.83 7.02 -11.60
N ILE A 38 -14.69 7.18 -10.93
CA ILE A 38 -14.11 8.50 -10.69
C ILE A 38 -13.66 9.18 -12.00
N LEU A 39 -13.48 8.44 -13.10
CA LEU A 39 -13.08 9.03 -14.38
C LEU A 39 -14.25 9.66 -15.15
N GLU A 40 -15.49 9.29 -14.84
CA GLU A 40 -16.67 9.83 -15.52
C GLU A 40 -16.72 11.36 -15.39
N GLU A 41 -16.65 11.88 -14.16
CA GLU A 41 -16.61 13.32 -13.90
C GLU A 41 -15.33 13.97 -14.49
N ARG A 42 -14.22 13.25 -14.54
CA ARG A 42 -12.94 13.75 -15.08
C ARG A 42 -12.96 13.87 -16.61
N ARG A 43 -13.78 13.08 -17.30
CA ARG A 43 -14.00 13.20 -18.75
C ARG A 43 -14.84 14.43 -19.08
N LEU A 44 -15.72 14.84 -18.17
CA LEU A 44 -16.60 15.99 -18.33
C LEU A 44 -16.00 17.31 -17.82
N SER A 45 -14.85 17.27 -17.15
CA SER A 45 -14.21 18.44 -16.53
C SER A 45 -12.81 18.72 -17.08
N SER A 46 -12.35 19.97 -16.91
CA SER A 46 -11.00 20.37 -17.31
C SER A 46 -9.93 19.81 -16.38
N ASP A 47 -8.95 19.12 -16.94
CA ASP A 47 -7.79 18.59 -16.19
C ASP A 47 -7.02 19.69 -15.46
N LEU A 48 -6.94 20.89 -16.06
CA LEU A 48 -6.26 22.02 -15.42
C LEU A 48 -7.07 22.55 -14.23
N ARG A 49 -8.39 22.63 -14.35
CA ARG A 49 -9.28 23.03 -13.26
C ARG A 49 -9.21 22.03 -12.11
N TYR A 50 -9.21 20.73 -12.43
CA TYR A 50 -9.02 19.66 -11.46
C TYR A 50 -7.67 19.78 -10.73
N ALA A 51 -6.59 19.90 -11.48
CA ALA A 51 -5.25 20.01 -10.92
C ALA A 51 -5.04 21.27 -10.09
N MET A 52 -5.71 22.38 -10.43
CA MET A 52 -5.58 23.66 -9.71
C MET A 52 -6.69 23.90 -8.69
N LYS A 53 -7.47 22.86 -8.33
CA LYS A 53 -8.53 22.99 -7.31
C LYS A 53 -7.97 23.48 -5.97
N CYS A 54 -8.87 24.08 -5.17
CA CYS A 54 -8.55 24.35 -3.78
C CYS A 54 -8.34 23.00 -3.08
N TYR A 55 -7.19 22.85 -2.43
CA TYR A 55 -6.81 21.59 -1.79
C TYR A 55 -6.45 21.89 -0.35
N THR A 56 -7.41 21.62 0.52
CA THR A 56 -7.34 21.81 1.98
C THR A 56 -7.73 20.49 2.63
N PRO A 57 -6.83 19.48 2.58
CA PRO A 57 -7.18 18.15 3.01
C PRO A 57 -7.49 18.13 4.50
N VAL A 58 -8.35 17.20 4.90
CA VAL A 58 -8.59 16.98 6.32
C VAL A 58 -7.40 16.25 6.95
N ILE A 59 -6.97 16.73 8.11
CA ILE A 59 -5.78 16.26 8.81
C ILE A 59 -6.18 15.78 10.21
N TYR A 60 -5.51 14.72 10.68
CA TYR A 60 -5.59 14.23 12.06
C TYR A 60 -5.51 15.39 13.07
N LYS A 61 -6.54 15.52 13.93
CA LYS A 61 -6.66 16.55 14.97
C LYS A 61 -6.46 18.00 14.52
N GLY A 62 -6.63 18.31 13.22
CA GLY A 62 -6.40 19.66 12.70
C GLY A 62 -4.95 20.15 12.87
N LEU A 63 -3.99 19.22 12.98
CA LEU A 63 -2.57 19.56 13.11
C LEU A 63 -2.07 20.31 11.87
N SER A 64 -1.16 21.25 12.08
CA SER A 64 -0.50 21.93 10.95
C SER A 64 0.47 20.98 10.26
N PRO A 65 0.46 20.89 8.91
CA PRO A 65 1.44 20.11 8.16
C PRO A 65 2.87 20.48 8.57
N CYS A 66 3.65 19.48 8.97
CA CYS A 66 5.04 19.70 9.32
C CYS A 66 5.88 19.85 8.04
N LYS A 67 6.75 20.87 7.99
CA LYS A 67 7.65 21.06 6.85
C LYS A 67 8.64 19.88 6.79
N PRO A 68 9.04 19.39 5.59
CA PRO A 68 10.00 18.30 5.46
C PRO A 68 11.29 18.48 6.26
N ASN A 69 11.86 19.69 6.26
CA ASN A 69 13.09 19.96 7.02
C ASN A 69 12.87 19.92 8.54
N ALA A 70 11.69 20.31 9.02
CA ALA A 70 11.38 20.23 10.45
C ALA A 70 11.28 18.76 10.92
N ILE A 71 10.77 17.86 10.07
CA ILE A 71 10.79 16.41 10.35
C ILE A 71 12.23 15.92 10.46
N LYS A 72 13.10 16.28 9.51
CA LYS A 72 14.53 15.90 9.55
C LYS A 72 15.20 16.39 10.84
N SER A 73 14.97 17.64 11.23
CA SER A 73 15.50 18.21 12.48
C SER A 73 15.01 17.46 13.71
N VAL A 74 13.71 17.13 13.79
CA VAL A 74 13.14 16.34 14.90
C VAL A 74 13.78 14.95 14.99
N VAL A 75 14.00 14.29 13.85
CA VAL A 75 14.63 12.96 13.82
C VAL A 75 16.09 13.02 14.29
N LEU A 76 16.87 14.00 13.80
CA LEU A 76 18.26 14.21 14.25
C LEU A 76 18.35 14.49 15.75
N GLN A 77 17.40 15.25 16.30
CA GLN A 77 17.36 15.61 17.72
C GLN A 77 16.72 14.53 18.61
N SER A 78 16.17 13.46 18.03
CA SER A 78 15.52 12.41 18.79
C SER A 78 16.51 11.73 19.74
N GLU A 79 16.05 11.43 20.96
CA GLU A 79 16.87 10.74 21.94
C GLU A 79 17.38 9.38 21.43
N GLN A 80 16.59 8.68 20.62
CA GLN A 80 16.96 7.37 20.07
C GLN A 80 18.12 7.49 19.07
N VAL A 81 18.05 8.43 18.13
CA VAL A 81 19.14 8.66 17.16
C VAL A 81 20.38 9.18 17.86
N GLN A 82 20.22 10.13 18.79
CA GLN A 82 21.33 10.67 19.60
C GLN A 82 22.02 9.59 20.45
N TYR A 83 21.25 8.64 21.00
CA TYR A 83 21.80 7.49 21.71
C TYR A 83 22.66 6.61 20.77
N VAL A 84 22.14 6.29 19.59
CA VAL A 84 22.86 5.46 18.60
C VAL A 84 24.12 6.17 18.10
N ILE A 85 24.07 7.47 17.82
CA ILE A 85 25.23 8.30 17.45
C ILE A 85 26.31 8.20 18.53
N LYS A 86 25.95 8.40 19.81
CA LYS A 86 26.90 8.32 20.93
C LYS A 86 27.52 6.93 21.10
N GLN A 87 26.77 5.86 20.84
CA GLN A 87 27.29 4.50 20.93
C GLN A 87 28.28 4.22 19.79
N LEU A 88 27.89 4.55 18.54
CA LEU A 88 28.76 4.35 17.38
C LEU A 88 30.03 5.21 17.46
N ALA A 89 29.94 6.44 17.98
CA ALA A 89 31.09 7.33 18.17
C ALA A 89 32.12 6.70 19.12
N LYS A 90 31.65 6.07 20.20
CA LYS A 90 32.51 5.33 21.13
C LYS A 90 33.10 4.06 20.53
N GLU A 91 32.30 3.30 19.78
CA GLU A 91 32.72 2.05 19.15
C GLU A 91 33.78 2.28 18.04
N MET A 92 33.62 3.34 17.25
CA MET A 92 34.52 3.67 16.12
C MET A 92 35.68 4.60 16.51
N GLY A 93 35.61 5.25 17.68
CA GLY A 93 36.63 6.22 18.12
C GLY A 93 36.56 7.57 17.38
N GLU A 94 35.41 7.90 16.79
CA GLU A 94 35.19 9.12 16.02
C GLU A 94 34.43 10.17 16.84
N SER A 95 34.48 11.44 16.40
CA SER A 95 33.67 12.49 17.01
C SER A 95 32.17 12.23 16.76
N PRO A 96 31.28 12.45 17.75
CA PRO A 96 29.82 12.39 17.55
C PRO A 96 29.33 13.28 16.40
N ASP A 97 30.03 14.38 16.11
CA ASP A 97 29.66 15.31 15.04
C ASP A 97 29.77 14.67 13.64
N ILE A 98 30.78 13.82 13.43
CA ILE A 98 31.00 13.11 12.15
C ILE A 98 29.83 12.14 11.89
N ILE A 99 29.45 11.38 12.90
CA ILE A 99 28.35 10.41 12.79
C ILE A 99 27.00 11.14 12.68
N GLN A 100 26.86 12.31 13.31
CA GLN A 100 25.68 13.15 13.14
C GLN A 100 25.57 13.70 11.71
N GLU A 101 26.69 14.05 11.07
CA GLU A 101 26.73 14.44 9.66
C GLU A 101 26.32 13.26 8.76
N GLU A 102 26.83 12.05 9.00
CA GLU A 102 26.37 10.84 8.29
C GLU A 102 24.86 10.61 8.45
N ALA A 103 24.32 10.81 9.67
CA ALA A 103 22.88 10.72 9.93
C ALA A 103 22.07 11.75 9.13
N MET A 104 22.62 12.96 8.96
CA MET A 104 22.02 14.03 8.15
C MET A 104 22.03 13.68 6.66
N GLU A 105 23.13 13.14 6.14
CA GLU A 105 23.22 12.66 4.75
C GLU A 105 22.20 11.55 4.48
N ILE A 106 22.04 10.61 5.41
CA ILE A 106 21.03 9.55 5.32
C ILE A 106 19.63 10.16 5.23
N LEU A 107 19.30 11.16 6.07
CA LEU A 107 18.01 11.84 6.06
C LEU A 107 17.75 12.63 4.77
N ASP A 108 18.78 13.26 4.22
CA ASP A 108 18.71 13.96 2.95
C ASP A 108 18.52 13.00 1.77
N GLU A 109 19.19 11.85 1.81
CA GLU A 109 19.00 10.77 0.84
C GLU A 109 17.58 10.19 0.92
N MET A 110 17.04 9.91 2.12
CA MET A 110 15.77 9.18 2.23
C MET A 110 14.52 10.06 2.26
N GLY A 111 14.57 11.25 2.87
CA GLY A 111 13.35 11.96 3.28
C GLY A 111 12.57 12.59 2.12
N HIS A 112 11.23 12.56 2.18
CA HIS A 112 10.40 13.22 1.16
C HIS A 112 10.59 14.75 1.18
N SER A 113 10.23 15.41 0.09
CA SER A 113 10.28 16.88 -0.08
C SER A 113 8.97 17.40 -0.69
N MET A 114 7.84 16.84 -0.24
CA MET A 114 6.51 17.08 -0.79
C MET A 114 6.21 18.56 -1.04
N GLN A 115 5.81 18.86 -2.27
CA GLN A 115 5.50 20.20 -2.78
C GLN A 115 4.18 20.17 -3.52
N LEU A 116 3.25 21.07 -3.15
CA LEU A 116 1.94 21.13 -3.78
C LEU A 116 2.03 21.39 -5.30
N GLY A 117 3.01 22.17 -5.76
CA GLY A 117 3.22 22.39 -7.20
C GLY A 117 3.47 21.10 -7.98
N THR A 118 4.32 20.21 -7.46
CA THR A 118 4.59 18.90 -8.08
C THR A 118 3.41 17.96 -7.96
N VAL A 119 2.70 17.98 -6.83
CA VAL A 119 1.43 17.25 -6.66
C VAL A 119 0.41 17.65 -7.73
N ARG A 120 0.22 18.95 -7.97
CA ARG A 120 -0.72 19.45 -8.99
C ARG A 120 -0.28 19.05 -10.40
N PHE A 121 1.02 19.05 -10.67
CA PHE A 121 1.57 18.51 -11.92
C PHE A 121 1.23 17.02 -12.10
N PHE A 122 1.37 16.19 -11.06
CA PHE A 122 0.93 14.80 -11.10
C PHE A 122 -0.59 14.67 -11.27
N ALA A 123 -1.40 15.45 -10.55
CA ALA A 123 -2.85 15.44 -10.70
C ALA A 123 -3.28 15.73 -12.15
N PHE A 124 -2.67 16.75 -12.79
CA PHE A 124 -2.92 17.08 -14.19
C PHE A 124 -2.51 15.96 -15.15
N THR A 125 -1.29 15.45 -15.00
CA THR A 125 -0.72 14.46 -15.92
C THR A 125 -1.39 13.09 -15.77
N LEU A 126 -1.59 12.62 -14.54
CA LEU A 126 -2.27 11.36 -14.24
C LEU A 126 -3.73 11.39 -14.68
N SER A 127 -4.45 12.51 -14.53
CA SER A 127 -5.82 12.64 -15.03
C SER A 127 -5.90 12.36 -16.53
N LYS A 128 -4.96 12.90 -17.32
CA LYS A 128 -4.89 12.65 -18.76
C LYS A 128 -4.54 11.20 -19.07
N ILE A 129 -3.52 10.67 -18.40
CA ILE A 129 -3.02 9.31 -18.60
C ILE A 129 -4.12 8.29 -18.28
N PHE A 130 -4.80 8.41 -17.13
CA PHE A 130 -5.82 7.47 -16.71
C PHE A 130 -7.07 7.51 -17.59
N LYS A 131 -7.51 8.70 -18.02
CA LYS A 131 -8.60 8.82 -19.01
C LYS A 131 -8.28 8.17 -20.35
N GLN A 132 -7.00 8.13 -20.72
CA GLN A 132 -6.56 7.53 -21.98
C GLN A 132 -6.38 6.01 -21.86
N LEU A 133 -5.83 5.52 -20.75
CA LEU A 133 -5.53 4.10 -20.53
C LEU A 133 -6.76 3.28 -20.13
N PHE A 134 -7.62 3.82 -19.26
CA PHE A 134 -8.66 3.06 -18.58
C PHE A 134 -10.05 3.51 -19.02
N GLN A 135 -10.93 2.52 -19.23
CA GLN A 135 -12.34 2.76 -19.48
C GLN A 135 -13.05 3.25 -18.23
N ARG A 136 -12.69 2.73 -17.05
CA ARG A 136 -13.29 3.10 -15.76
C ARG A 136 -12.27 2.92 -14.65
N VAL A 137 -12.34 3.77 -13.63
CA VAL A 137 -11.66 3.55 -12.35
C VAL A 137 -12.73 3.56 -11.27
N CYS A 138 -13.19 2.37 -10.93
CA CYS A 138 -14.26 2.12 -9.99
C CYS A 138 -13.72 2.11 -8.56
N VAL A 139 -14.27 2.95 -7.68
CA VAL A 139 -13.88 3.03 -6.27
C VAL A 139 -15.10 2.84 -5.39
N ASN A 140 -14.98 2.10 -4.28
CA ASN A 140 -16.08 1.92 -3.35
C ASN A 140 -16.30 3.17 -2.47
N GLU A 141 -17.45 3.80 -2.60
CA GLU A 141 -17.72 5.11 -1.96
C GLU A 141 -17.73 5.00 -0.43
N GLU A 142 -18.40 3.99 0.11
CA GLU A 142 -18.48 3.77 1.56
C GLU A 142 -17.09 3.56 2.18
N GLY A 143 -16.17 2.89 1.47
CA GLY A 143 -14.78 2.72 1.89
C GLY A 143 -14.03 4.04 1.97
N MET A 144 -14.23 4.92 0.99
CA MET A 144 -13.64 6.26 1.00
C MET A 144 -14.16 7.11 2.16
N GLN A 145 -15.46 7.04 2.46
CA GLN A 145 -16.05 7.74 3.60
C GLN A 145 -15.48 7.23 4.93
N ARG A 146 -15.33 5.90 5.09
CA ARG A 146 -14.67 5.30 6.27
C ARG A 146 -13.22 5.74 6.41
N LEU A 147 -12.47 5.79 5.31
CA LEU A 147 -11.09 6.28 5.30
C LEU A 147 -11.02 7.76 5.70
N GLN A 148 -11.91 8.60 5.18
CA GLN A 148 -11.98 10.02 5.55
C GLN A 148 -12.22 10.19 7.07
N HIS A 149 -13.08 9.37 7.66
CA HIS A 149 -13.30 9.37 9.11
C HIS A 149 -12.05 8.90 9.87
N ALA A 150 -11.43 7.79 9.43
CA ALA A 150 -10.23 7.24 10.06
C ALA A 150 -9.07 8.24 10.12
N ILE A 151 -8.82 8.99 9.02
CA ILE A 151 -7.75 10.01 8.94
C ILE A 151 -7.95 11.14 9.96
N ARG A 152 -9.20 11.45 10.34
CA ARG A 152 -9.51 12.50 11.34
C ARG A 152 -9.21 12.04 12.76
N GLU A 153 -9.46 10.77 13.05
CA GLU A 153 -9.45 10.19 14.39
C GLU A 153 -8.06 9.75 14.85
N HIS A 154 -7.29 9.05 14.01
CA HIS A 154 -5.99 8.48 14.36
C HIS A 154 -5.01 8.46 13.16
N PRO A 155 -3.69 8.35 13.38
CA PRO A 155 -2.73 8.11 12.31
C PRO A 155 -3.11 6.87 11.47
N VAL A 156 -2.99 7.01 10.15
CA VAL A 156 -3.39 5.98 9.18
C VAL A 156 -2.18 5.42 8.43
N VAL A 157 -2.17 4.10 8.29
CA VAL A 157 -1.27 3.36 7.41
C VAL A 157 -2.09 2.70 6.31
N LEU A 158 -1.83 3.10 5.06
CA LEU A 158 -2.46 2.55 3.87
C LEU A 158 -1.64 1.35 3.39
N LEU A 159 -2.30 0.20 3.25
CA LEU A 159 -1.70 -1.07 2.87
C LEU A 159 -2.36 -1.54 1.57
N PRO A 160 -1.96 -1.01 0.40
CA PRO A 160 -2.41 -1.49 -0.90
C PRO A 160 -1.78 -2.83 -1.30
N SER A 161 -2.52 -3.62 -2.09
CA SER A 161 -1.99 -4.77 -2.84
C SER A 161 -1.05 -4.28 -3.95
N HIS A 162 0.01 -5.03 -4.28
CA HIS A 162 1.01 -4.57 -5.26
C HIS A 162 1.01 -5.38 -6.56
N ARG A 163 0.52 -4.78 -7.64
CA ARG A 163 0.33 -5.40 -8.96
C ARG A 163 0.96 -4.61 -10.10
N SER A 164 1.06 -3.28 -10.00
CA SER A 164 1.56 -2.42 -11.07
C SER A 164 2.45 -1.28 -10.53
N TYR A 165 3.28 -0.68 -11.38
CA TYR A 165 4.03 0.55 -11.07
C TYR A 165 3.10 1.74 -10.84
N VAL A 166 1.85 1.70 -11.31
CA VAL A 166 0.92 2.80 -11.10
C VAL A 166 0.17 2.74 -9.77
N ASP A 167 0.29 1.65 -8.98
CA ASP A 167 -0.50 1.47 -7.76
C ASP A 167 -0.38 2.66 -6.78
N PHE A 168 0.85 3.09 -6.47
CA PHE A 168 1.07 4.18 -5.53
C PHE A 168 0.67 5.55 -6.09
N LEU A 169 0.82 5.74 -7.41
CA LEU A 169 0.35 6.94 -8.10
C LEU A 169 -1.17 6.99 -8.14
N MET A 170 -1.81 5.83 -8.32
CA MET A 170 -3.26 5.67 -8.34
C MET A 170 -3.85 6.01 -6.97
N LEU A 171 -3.27 5.51 -5.88
CA LEU A 171 -3.74 5.83 -4.54
C LEU A 171 -3.55 7.32 -4.20
N SER A 172 -2.41 7.91 -4.58
CA SER A 172 -2.20 9.36 -4.45
C SER A 172 -3.21 10.18 -5.26
N TYR A 173 -3.46 9.78 -6.52
CA TYR A 173 -4.47 10.41 -7.37
C TYR A 173 -5.87 10.31 -6.76
N LEU A 174 -6.21 9.15 -6.19
CA LEU A 174 -7.47 8.91 -5.52
C LEU A 174 -7.64 9.83 -4.30
N LEU A 175 -6.66 9.88 -3.39
CA LEU A 175 -6.73 10.75 -2.21
C LEU A 175 -6.80 12.23 -2.60
N TYR A 176 -6.09 12.66 -3.64
CA TYR A 176 -6.22 14.00 -4.17
C TYR A 176 -7.62 14.28 -4.75
N THR A 177 -8.23 13.30 -5.44
CA THR A 177 -9.59 13.41 -5.98
C THR A 177 -10.60 13.69 -4.88
N TYR A 178 -10.50 12.97 -3.75
CA TYR A 178 -11.40 13.06 -2.60
C TYR A 178 -11.02 14.13 -1.55
N ASP A 179 -10.05 15.00 -1.85
CA ASP A 179 -9.57 16.05 -0.93
C ASP A 179 -9.10 15.50 0.43
N LEU A 180 -8.43 14.34 0.39
CA LEU A 180 -7.77 13.71 1.52
C LEU A 180 -6.27 13.98 1.51
N ALA A 181 -5.65 13.92 2.69
CA ALA A 181 -4.21 14.12 2.81
C ALA A 181 -3.46 13.06 2.01
N LEU A 182 -2.58 13.51 1.10
CA LEU A 182 -1.73 12.64 0.31
C LEU A 182 -0.83 11.78 1.19
N PRO A 183 -0.57 10.53 0.78
CA PRO A 183 0.27 9.65 1.55
C PRO A 183 1.74 10.00 1.35
N VAL A 184 2.54 9.68 2.36
CA VAL A 184 3.99 9.54 2.20
C VAL A 184 4.32 8.09 1.89
N ILE A 185 5.05 7.88 0.80
CA ILE A 185 5.14 6.56 0.16
C ILE A 185 6.52 5.98 0.41
N ALA A 186 6.59 4.78 0.98
CA ALA A 186 7.83 4.04 1.07
C ALA A 186 8.23 3.51 -0.32
N ALA A 187 9.28 4.08 -0.91
CA ALA A 187 9.77 3.73 -2.23
C ALA A 187 11.15 3.05 -2.16
N GLY A 188 11.41 2.10 -3.04
CA GLY A 188 12.75 1.50 -3.16
C GLY A 188 13.77 2.49 -3.73
N ILE A 189 15.03 2.39 -3.27
CA ILE A 189 16.14 3.23 -3.77
C ILE A 189 16.40 3.09 -5.28
N ASP A 190 15.88 2.05 -5.95
CA ASP A 190 16.03 1.88 -7.39
C ASP A 190 15.44 3.08 -8.18
N PHE A 191 14.41 3.74 -7.65
CA PHE A 191 13.82 4.95 -8.24
C PHE A 191 14.73 6.18 -8.13
N LEU A 192 15.59 6.24 -7.11
CA LEU A 192 16.59 7.30 -6.95
C LEU A 192 17.65 7.27 -8.06
N GLY A 193 17.89 6.10 -8.67
CA GLY A 193 18.76 5.98 -9.84
C GLY A 193 18.30 6.82 -11.05
N MET A 194 17.01 7.18 -11.10
CA MET A 194 16.43 8.02 -12.15
C MET A 194 16.31 9.48 -11.68
N LYS A 195 17.41 10.24 -11.65
CA LYS A 195 17.49 11.60 -11.03
C LYS A 195 16.23 12.47 -11.18
N ILE A 196 15.71 12.67 -12.39
CA ILE A 196 14.52 13.52 -12.63
C ILE A 196 13.24 12.88 -12.03
N VAL A 197 13.01 11.60 -12.28
CA VAL A 197 11.81 10.90 -11.81
C VAL A 197 11.85 10.72 -10.30
N GLY A 198 12.99 10.32 -9.74
CA GLY A 198 13.21 10.21 -8.31
C GLY A 198 12.95 11.52 -7.58
N GLU A 199 13.42 12.66 -8.12
CA GLU A 199 13.17 13.98 -7.52
C GLU A 199 11.69 14.40 -7.62
N LEU A 200 11.02 14.12 -8.74
CA LEU A 200 9.58 14.36 -8.86
C LEU A 200 8.79 13.52 -7.85
N LEU A 201 9.11 12.23 -7.70
CA LEU A 201 8.48 11.35 -6.72
C LEU A 201 8.75 11.83 -5.29
N ARG A 202 9.98 12.27 -4.98
CA ARG A 202 10.33 12.86 -3.68
C ARG A 202 9.45 14.07 -3.36
N ARG A 203 9.27 14.95 -4.34
CA ARG A 203 8.39 16.13 -4.26
C ARG A 203 6.91 15.79 -4.30
N ALA A 204 6.54 14.56 -4.61
CA ALA A 204 5.18 14.06 -4.52
C ALA A 204 4.89 13.29 -3.22
N GLY A 205 5.88 13.10 -2.33
CA GLY A 205 5.71 12.42 -1.04
C GLY A 205 6.47 11.10 -0.88
N ALA A 206 7.24 10.67 -1.88
CA ALA A 206 8.06 9.46 -1.76
C ALA A 206 9.25 9.68 -0.82
N PHE A 207 9.46 8.73 0.11
CA PHE A 207 10.68 8.58 0.88
C PHE A 207 11.34 7.25 0.54
N PHE A 208 12.67 7.22 0.50
CA PHE A 208 13.41 6.11 -0.10
C PHE A 208 14.02 5.17 0.93
N MET A 209 13.81 3.87 0.74
CA MET A 209 14.42 2.81 1.53
C MET A 209 15.42 1.98 0.71
N ARG A 210 16.54 1.62 1.33
CA ARG A 210 17.51 0.69 0.75
C ARG A 210 16.93 -0.74 0.74
N ARG A 211 17.30 -1.55 -0.26
CA ARG A 211 16.84 -2.95 -0.39
C ARG A 211 17.38 -3.87 0.71
N SER A 212 18.57 -3.55 1.22
CA SER A 212 19.19 -4.19 2.37
C SER A 212 19.78 -3.11 3.25
N PHE A 213 19.63 -3.27 4.56
CA PHE A 213 20.24 -2.37 5.53
C PHE A 213 21.68 -2.78 5.88
N GLY A 214 22.14 -3.95 5.43
CA GLY A 214 23.54 -4.39 5.54
C GLY A 214 24.12 -4.39 6.95
N GLY A 215 23.27 -4.45 8.00
CA GLY A 215 23.71 -4.29 9.39
C GLY A 215 24.09 -2.86 9.80
N ASN A 216 23.88 -1.86 8.94
CA ASN A 216 24.13 -0.46 9.27
C ASN A 216 23.13 0.02 10.34
N ARG A 217 23.61 0.07 11.59
CA ARG A 217 22.84 0.45 12.77
C ARG A 217 22.37 1.91 12.72
N LEU A 218 23.20 2.81 12.19
CA LEU A 218 22.86 4.22 12.06
C LEU A 218 21.70 4.41 11.09
N TYR A 219 21.81 3.84 9.90
CA TYR A 219 20.77 3.89 8.88
C TYR A 219 19.43 3.37 9.41
N TRP A 220 19.42 2.20 10.06
CA TRP A 220 18.20 1.64 10.62
C TRP A 220 17.59 2.54 11.70
N ALA A 221 18.40 3.09 12.60
CA ALA A 221 17.92 3.98 13.66
C ALA A 221 17.30 5.26 13.08
N VAL A 222 17.99 5.91 12.13
CA VAL A 222 17.52 7.10 11.44
C VAL A 222 16.25 6.82 10.64
N PHE A 223 16.25 5.73 9.87
CA PHE A 223 15.11 5.33 9.03
C PHE A 223 13.86 5.01 9.85
N ALA A 224 14.01 4.18 10.89
CA ALA A 224 12.89 3.82 11.76
C ALA A 224 12.34 5.06 12.48
N GLU A 225 13.21 5.93 12.98
CA GLU A 225 12.79 7.15 13.65
C GLU A 225 12.10 8.15 12.72
N TYR A 226 12.53 8.23 11.46
CA TYR A 226 11.85 9.02 10.44
C TYR A 226 10.41 8.56 10.22
N VAL A 227 10.20 7.25 9.99
CA VAL A 227 8.86 6.68 9.78
C VAL A 227 7.98 6.86 11.02
N LYS A 228 8.53 6.64 12.23
CA LYS A 228 7.80 6.86 13.48
C LYS A 228 7.43 8.33 13.70
N THR A 229 8.33 9.25 13.36
CA THR A 229 8.05 10.70 13.43
C THR A 229 6.90 11.08 12.51
N MET A 230 6.88 10.53 11.30
CA MET A 230 5.78 10.72 10.36
C MET A 230 4.45 10.22 10.92
N LEU A 231 4.44 9.02 11.51
CA LEU A 231 3.25 8.45 12.11
C LEU A 231 2.75 9.24 13.33
N ARG A 232 3.66 9.62 14.23
CA ARG A 232 3.34 10.42 15.43
C ARG A 232 2.75 11.78 15.08
N ASN A 233 3.30 12.44 14.07
CA ASN A 233 2.79 13.73 13.60
C ASN A 233 1.41 13.57 12.96
N GLY A 234 1.14 12.44 12.29
CA GLY A 234 -0.17 12.08 11.73
C GLY A 234 -0.70 13.02 10.64
N TYR A 235 0.11 13.95 10.13
CA TYR A 235 -0.35 14.95 9.17
C TYR A 235 -0.61 14.38 7.76
N ALA A 236 -0.01 13.22 7.47
CA ALA A 236 -0.14 12.49 6.22
C ALA A 236 -0.21 10.99 6.52
N PRO A 237 -1.06 10.21 5.83
CA PRO A 237 -1.03 8.76 5.89
C PRO A 237 0.33 8.21 5.43
N ILE A 238 0.74 7.06 5.95
CA ILE A 238 1.92 6.34 5.45
C ILE A 238 1.44 5.24 4.51
N GLU A 239 2.02 5.15 3.31
CA GLU A 239 1.71 4.10 2.34
C GLU A 239 2.93 3.19 2.13
N PHE A 240 2.69 1.88 2.20
CA PHE A 240 3.65 0.88 1.75
C PHE A 240 2.98 -0.45 1.39
N PHE A 241 3.68 -1.25 0.60
CA PHE A 241 3.22 -2.56 0.15
C PHE A 241 3.77 -3.67 1.05
N LEU A 242 2.88 -4.43 1.70
CA LEU A 242 3.28 -5.56 2.56
C LEU A 242 4.11 -6.60 1.80
N GLU A 243 3.75 -6.87 0.55
CA GLU A 243 4.43 -7.81 -0.34
C GLU A 243 5.90 -7.43 -0.62
N GLY A 244 6.26 -6.16 -0.46
CA GLY A 244 7.58 -5.59 -0.73
C GLY A 244 7.98 -5.54 -2.21
N THR A 245 7.34 -6.31 -3.08
CA THR A 245 7.54 -6.30 -4.54
C THR A 245 6.22 -6.59 -5.27
N ARG A 246 6.12 -6.20 -6.54
CA ARG A 246 4.93 -6.48 -7.37
C ARG A 246 4.82 -7.95 -7.71
N SER A 247 3.60 -8.47 -7.66
CA SER A 247 3.32 -9.82 -8.12
C SER A 247 3.31 -9.92 -9.65
N ARG A 248 4.08 -10.86 -10.20
CA ARG A 248 4.13 -11.15 -11.65
C ARG A 248 2.98 -12.03 -12.12
N THR A 249 2.28 -12.68 -11.19
CA THR A 249 1.21 -13.65 -11.46
C THR A 249 -0.15 -13.20 -10.91
N ALA A 250 -0.24 -11.94 -10.47
CA ALA A 250 -1.37 -11.37 -9.73
C ALA A 250 -1.73 -12.08 -8.40
N LYS A 251 -0.93 -13.06 -7.97
CA LYS A 251 -1.01 -13.73 -6.67
C LYS A 251 -0.40 -12.89 -5.56
N THR A 252 -1.05 -12.75 -4.42
CA THR A 252 -0.47 -12.06 -3.25
C THR A 252 0.81 -12.78 -2.82
N LEU A 253 1.90 -12.04 -2.68
CA LEU A 253 3.17 -12.58 -2.19
C LEU A 253 3.17 -12.72 -0.67
N THR A 254 4.22 -13.28 -0.09
CA THR A 254 4.36 -13.32 1.36
C THR A 254 4.74 -11.95 1.92
N PRO A 255 4.17 -11.55 3.07
CA PRO A 255 4.37 -10.21 3.59
C PRO A 255 5.78 -10.04 4.16
N LYS A 256 6.28 -8.80 4.12
CA LYS A 256 7.50 -8.35 4.78
C LYS A 256 7.14 -7.57 6.03
N PHE A 257 7.70 -7.98 7.17
CA PHE A 257 7.33 -7.43 8.47
C PHE A 257 8.07 -6.15 8.87
N GLY A 258 9.15 -5.78 8.17
CA GLY A 258 10.08 -4.73 8.61
C GLY A 258 9.45 -3.34 8.74
N LEU A 259 8.73 -2.86 7.71
CA LEU A 259 8.04 -1.57 7.80
C LEU A 259 6.84 -1.64 8.76
N LEU A 260 6.13 -2.77 8.75
CA LEU A 260 4.97 -2.99 9.61
C LEU A 260 5.35 -2.91 11.10
N SER A 261 6.47 -3.52 11.49
CA SER A 261 6.95 -3.44 12.87
C SER A 261 7.33 -2.02 13.28
N ILE A 262 7.94 -1.24 12.39
CA ILE A 262 8.28 0.17 12.64
C ILE A 262 7.02 1.01 12.87
N VAL A 263 5.97 0.84 12.06
CA VAL A 263 4.73 1.63 12.22
C VAL A 263 3.87 1.18 13.40
N MET A 264 4.04 -0.05 13.89
CA MET A 264 3.35 -0.53 15.10
C MET A 264 4.06 -0.13 16.40
N GLU A 265 5.38 0.13 16.35
CA GLU A 265 6.19 0.47 17.53
C GLU A 265 5.68 1.70 18.31
N PRO A 266 5.28 2.83 17.68
CA PRO A 266 4.75 3.99 18.40
C PRO A 266 3.51 3.67 19.23
N PHE A 267 2.65 2.74 18.78
CA PHE A 267 1.51 2.28 19.56
C PHE A 267 1.98 1.45 20.77
N PHE A 268 2.92 0.53 20.58
CA PHE A 268 3.45 -0.29 21.67
C PHE A 268 4.12 0.55 22.77
N LYS A 269 4.85 1.59 22.37
CA LYS A 269 5.49 2.56 23.28
C LYS A 269 4.54 3.63 23.83
N ARG A 270 3.24 3.59 23.48
CA ARG A 270 2.21 4.57 23.87
C ARG A 270 2.56 6.00 23.48
N GLU A 271 3.22 6.17 22.33
CA GLU A 271 3.48 7.47 21.70
C GLU A 271 2.27 7.94 20.90
N VAL A 272 1.47 6.99 20.40
CA VAL A 272 0.16 7.22 19.79
C VAL A 272 -0.90 6.38 20.51
N PHE A 273 -2.14 6.88 20.56
CA PHE A 273 -3.24 6.17 21.23
C PHE A 273 -3.71 4.95 20.45
N ASP A 274 -3.79 5.08 19.13
CA ASP A 274 -4.13 4.01 18.19
C ASP A 274 -3.53 4.36 16.81
N THR A 275 -3.44 3.36 15.95
CA THR A 275 -3.05 3.48 14.53
C THR A 275 -4.03 2.65 13.72
N TYR A 276 -4.60 3.24 12.67
CA TYR A 276 -5.46 2.49 11.76
C TYR A 276 -4.66 1.89 10.60
N LEU A 277 -4.77 0.58 10.43
CA LEU A 277 -4.26 -0.15 9.27
C LEU A 277 -5.39 -0.31 8.27
N VAL A 278 -5.23 0.22 7.05
CA VAL A 278 -6.29 0.23 6.03
C VAL A 278 -5.87 -0.70 4.88
N PRO A 279 -6.46 -1.90 4.76
CA PRO A 279 -6.19 -2.78 3.62
C PRO A 279 -6.89 -2.22 2.37
N ILE A 280 -6.14 -2.12 1.27
CA ILE A 280 -6.66 -1.65 -0.02
C ILE A 280 -6.38 -2.69 -1.09
N SER A 281 -7.43 -3.08 -1.82
CA SER A 281 -7.34 -4.02 -2.92
C SER A 281 -7.40 -3.27 -4.24
N ILE A 282 -6.42 -3.48 -5.12
CA ILE A 282 -6.41 -2.91 -6.47
C ILE A 282 -6.50 -4.07 -7.45
N SER A 283 -7.61 -4.13 -8.17
CA SER A 283 -7.92 -5.19 -9.12
C SER A 283 -7.90 -4.61 -10.53
N TYR A 284 -7.13 -5.23 -11.42
CA TYR A 284 -6.98 -4.80 -12.80
C TYR A 284 -7.57 -5.86 -13.74
N GLU A 285 -8.24 -5.42 -14.80
CA GLU A 285 -8.50 -6.29 -15.95
C GLU A 285 -7.22 -6.55 -16.75
N ARG A 286 -6.42 -5.50 -16.97
CA ARG A 286 -5.12 -5.57 -17.63
C ARG A 286 -4.12 -4.61 -16.96
N ILE A 287 -2.91 -5.09 -16.70
CA ILE A 287 -1.82 -4.30 -16.14
C ILE A 287 -0.90 -3.76 -17.25
N LEU A 288 -0.24 -2.64 -16.99
CA LEU A 288 0.68 -2.00 -17.94
C LEU A 288 1.94 -2.86 -18.20
N GLU A 289 2.33 -3.66 -17.21
CA GLU A 289 3.55 -4.47 -17.22
C GLU A 289 3.34 -5.89 -17.76
N GLU A 290 2.17 -6.22 -18.31
CA GLU A 290 1.81 -7.57 -18.76
C GLU A 290 2.92 -8.24 -19.60
N SER A 291 3.36 -7.57 -20.67
CA SER A 291 4.40 -8.13 -21.56
C SER A 291 5.74 -8.27 -20.84
N LEU A 292 6.09 -7.32 -19.97
CA LEU A 292 7.33 -7.37 -19.19
C LEU A 292 7.31 -8.55 -18.23
N TYR A 293 6.18 -8.79 -17.55
CA TYR A 293 6.02 -9.90 -16.62
C TYR A 293 6.04 -11.24 -17.35
N ALA A 294 5.46 -11.34 -18.55
CA ALA A 294 5.58 -12.53 -19.38
C ALA A 294 7.04 -12.84 -19.72
N TYR A 295 7.84 -11.84 -20.13
CA TYR A 295 9.27 -12.04 -20.38
C TYR A 295 10.05 -12.42 -19.12
N GLU A 296 9.78 -11.78 -17.97
CA GLU A 296 10.39 -12.14 -16.69
C GLU A 296 10.09 -13.60 -16.30
N LEU A 297 8.86 -14.07 -16.50
CA LEU A 297 8.47 -15.46 -16.24
C LEU A 297 9.12 -16.46 -17.19
N LEU A 298 9.52 -16.03 -18.40
CA LEU A 298 10.32 -16.80 -19.35
C LEU A 298 11.83 -16.78 -19.02
N GLY A 299 12.23 -16.14 -17.93
CA GLY A 299 13.62 -16.08 -17.47
C GLY A 299 14.42 -14.91 -18.06
N VAL A 300 13.78 -13.99 -18.78
CA VAL A 300 14.45 -12.76 -19.24
C VAL A 300 14.72 -11.88 -18.02
N PRO A 301 15.97 -11.45 -17.79
CA PRO A 301 16.30 -10.65 -16.61
C PRO A 301 15.56 -9.32 -16.64
N LYS A 302 15.13 -8.87 -15.44
CA LYS A 302 14.47 -7.58 -15.28
C LYS A 302 15.34 -6.45 -15.85
N PRO A 303 14.84 -5.64 -16.79
CA PRO A 303 15.57 -4.48 -17.26
C PRO A 303 15.75 -3.47 -16.11
N LYS A 304 16.89 -2.78 -16.09
CA LYS A 304 17.06 -1.63 -15.18
C LYS A 304 16.05 -0.56 -15.59
N GLU A 305 15.36 0.01 -14.61
CA GLU A 305 14.44 1.14 -14.84
C GLU A 305 15.21 2.27 -15.52
N SER A 306 14.72 2.70 -16.68
CA SER A 306 15.41 3.71 -17.49
C SER A 306 14.42 4.74 -18.01
N THR A 307 14.88 5.99 -18.11
CA THR A 307 14.11 7.10 -18.66
C THR A 307 13.71 6.89 -20.13
N SER A 308 14.48 6.09 -20.89
CA SER A 308 14.16 5.71 -22.27
C SER A 308 13.00 4.72 -22.36
N GLY A 309 12.78 3.86 -21.35
CA GLY A 309 11.61 2.98 -21.24
C GLY A 309 10.30 3.77 -21.11
N LEU A 310 10.30 4.86 -20.34
CA LEU A 310 9.15 5.76 -20.18
C LEU A 310 8.74 6.44 -21.50
N LEU A 311 9.69 6.74 -22.40
CA LEU A 311 9.37 7.37 -23.69
C LEU A 311 8.70 6.39 -24.68
N LYS A 312 9.02 5.09 -24.61
CA LYS A 312 8.33 4.03 -25.38
C LYS A 312 6.90 3.78 -24.89
N ALA A 313 6.56 4.18 -23.67
CA ALA A 313 5.22 4.07 -23.10
C ALA A 313 4.16 4.88 -23.87
N ARG A 314 4.54 5.80 -24.76
CA ARG A 314 3.60 6.53 -25.62
C ARG A 314 2.77 5.63 -26.54
N ARG A 315 3.30 4.49 -26.97
CA ARG A 315 2.53 3.48 -27.74
C ARG A 315 1.59 2.66 -26.84
N ILE A 316 1.92 2.53 -25.56
CA ILE A 316 1.10 1.83 -24.56
C ILE A 316 -0.12 2.70 -24.22
N LEU A 317 0.01 4.02 -24.24
CA LEU A 317 -1.09 4.95 -24.01
C LEU A 317 -2.24 4.84 -25.02
N SER A 318 -2.07 4.21 -26.19
CA SER A 318 -3.16 4.01 -27.16
C SER A 318 -3.95 2.70 -26.96
N ASP A 319 -3.49 1.84 -26.05
CA ASP A 319 -4.17 0.58 -25.75
C ASP A 319 -5.26 0.79 -24.69
N ASN A 320 -6.25 -0.09 -24.71
CA ASN A 320 -7.30 -0.16 -23.71
C ASN A 320 -6.90 -1.16 -22.61
N PHE A 321 -6.84 -0.68 -21.36
CA PHE A 321 -6.51 -1.48 -20.18
C PHE A 321 -7.74 -1.90 -19.36
N GLY A 322 -8.94 -1.56 -19.86
CA GLY A 322 -10.20 -1.95 -19.24
C GLY A 322 -10.50 -1.16 -17.98
N THR A 323 -11.07 -1.84 -17.00
CA THR A 323 -11.49 -1.26 -15.71
C THR A 323 -10.51 -1.58 -14.60
N ILE A 324 -10.29 -0.60 -13.72
CA ILE A 324 -9.65 -0.79 -12.41
C ILE A 324 -10.71 -0.74 -11.33
N HIS A 325 -10.65 -1.68 -10.39
CA HIS A 325 -11.45 -1.65 -9.17
C HIS A 325 -10.55 -1.45 -7.96
N ILE A 326 -10.82 -0.38 -7.22
CA ILE A 326 -10.11 -0.05 -5.97
C ILE A 326 -11.10 -0.22 -4.83
N TYR A 327 -10.82 -1.20 -3.97
CA TYR A 327 -11.62 -1.44 -2.77
C TYR A 327 -10.84 -1.01 -1.53
N VAL A 328 -11.32 0.05 -0.88
CA VAL A 328 -10.86 0.52 0.42
C VAL A 328 -11.58 -0.25 1.52
N GLY A 329 -10.85 -1.15 2.16
CA GLY A 329 -11.36 -2.00 3.22
C GLY A 329 -11.66 -1.26 4.52
N GLN A 330 -12.26 -1.96 5.47
CA GLN A 330 -12.53 -1.43 6.81
C GLN A 330 -11.20 -1.06 7.50
N PRO A 331 -11.03 0.19 7.99
CA PRO A 331 -9.90 0.55 8.82
C PRO A 331 -9.82 -0.32 10.07
N VAL A 332 -8.66 -0.94 10.32
CA VAL A 332 -8.45 -1.87 11.43
C VAL A 332 -7.64 -1.20 12.53
N SER A 333 -8.26 -1.06 13.71
CA SER A 333 -7.65 -0.51 14.93
C SER A 333 -6.54 -1.44 15.43
N LEU A 334 -5.31 -0.94 15.48
CA LEU A 334 -4.19 -1.66 16.08
C LEU A 334 -4.42 -1.92 17.57
N ARG A 335 -5.04 -0.96 18.28
CA ARG A 335 -5.45 -1.11 19.67
C ARG A 335 -6.42 -2.27 19.87
N THR A 336 -7.42 -2.39 19.01
CA THR A 336 -8.39 -3.48 19.06
C THR A 336 -7.75 -4.82 18.74
N LEU A 337 -6.82 -4.87 17.77
CA LEU A 337 -6.06 -6.07 17.45
C LEU A 337 -5.16 -6.53 18.60
N ALA A 338 -4.50 -5.60 19.29
CA ALA A 338 -3.57 -5.89 20.38
C ALA A 338 -4.28 -6.24 21.70
N SER A 339 -5.55 -5.85 21.86
CA SER A 339 -6.33 -6.06 23.07
C SER A 339 -6.39 -7.55 23.46
N GLY A 340 -5.88 -7.88 24.65
CA GLY A 340 -5.83 -9.25 25.16
C GLY A 340 -4.77 -10.15 24.52
N ARG A 341 -4.00 -9.67 23.53
CA ARG A 341 -2.93 -10.42 22.85
C ARG A 341 -1.54 -9.96 23.25
N ILE A 342 -1.36 -8.65 23.46
CA ILE A 342 -0.06 -8.06 23.80
C ILE A 342 -0.12 -7.36 25.15
N ASN A 343 0.83 -7.69 26.03
CA ASN A 343 1.06 -6.93 27.26
C ASN A 343 1.97 -5.72 26.98
N LEU A 344 1.41 -4.52 27.11
CA LEU A 344 2.15 -3.26 26.88
C LEU A 344 2.91 -2.76 28.12
N CYS A 345 2.71 -3.36 29.30
CA CYS A 345 3.39 -2.93 30.53
C CYS A 345 4.93 -2.94 30.45
N PRO A 346 5.58 -3.96 29.84
CA PRO A 346 7.04 -3.99 29.71
C PRO A 346 7.63 -2.77 28.99
N TYR A 347 6.90 -2.17 28.04
CA TYR A 347 7.35 -0.97 27.34
C TYR A 347 7.43 0.28 28.23
N ASN A 348 6.79 0.26 29.41
CA ASN A 348 6.91 1.34 30.40
C ASN A 348 8.09 1.14 31.37
N LEU A 349 8.71 -0.06 31.38
CA LEU A 349 9.81 -0.38 32.29
C LEU A 349 11.17 0.03 31.76
N VAL A 350 11.25 0.38 30.47
CA VAL A 350 12.50 0.71 29.78
C VAL A 350 12.35 2.09 29.13
N PRO A 351 13.37 2.97 29.23
CA PRO A 351 13.36 4.25 28.54
C PRO A 351 13.09 4.10 27.04
N ARG A 352 12.17 4.92 26.51
CA ARG A 352 11.67 4.80 25.13
C ARG A 352 12.74 4.97 24.06
N HIS A 353 13.78 5.76 24.36
CA HIS A 353 14.88 6.04 23.44
C HIS A 353 15.85 4.86 23.27
N LEU A 354 15.82 3.87 24.16
CA LEU A 354 16.68 2.71 24.01
C LEU A 354 16.13 1.79 22.91
N PRO A 355 16.96 1.41 21.92
CA PRO A 355 16.58 0.40 20.95
C PRO A 355 16.28 -0.92 21.66
N GLN A 356 15.08 -1.47 21.44
CA GLN A 356 14.68 -2.75 21.99
C GLN A 356 14.49 -3.74 20.85
N LYS A 357 15.01 -4.95 21.03
CA LYS A 357 14.68 -6.04 20.14
C LYS A 357 13.22 -6.44 20.42
N PRO A 358 12.35 -6.55 19.40
CA PRO A 358 11.00 -7.02 19.59
C PRO A 358 11.02 -8.42 20.23
N THR A 359 10.21 -8.63 21.27
CA THR A 359 10.02 -9.96 21.87
C THR A 359 9.40 -10.92 20.85
N GLU A 360 9.51 -12.22 21.09
CA GLU A 360 8.95 -13.25 20.20
C GLU A 360 7.43 -13.05 20.01
N ASP A 361 6.69 -12.81 21.09
CA ASP A 361 5.24 -12.51 21.05
C ASP A 361 4.91 -11.32 20.13
N ILE A 362 5.75 -10.28 20.11
CA ILE A 362 5.55 -9.11 19.26
C ILE A 362 5.85 -9.46 17.79
N GLN A 363 6.86 -10.27 17.53
CA GLN A 363 7.18 -10.71 16.17
C GLN A 363 6.06 -11.59 15.61
N GLU A 364 5.52 -12.51 16.41
CA GLU A 364 4.36 -13.33 16.07
C GLU A 364 3.13 -12.46 15.82
N PHE A 365 2.84 -11.50 16.70
CA PHE A 365 1.73 -10.57 16.52
C PHE A 365 1.86 -9.72 15.25
N VAL A 366 3.05 -9.18 14.94
CA VAL A 366 3.29 -8.45 13.69
C VAL A 366 3.06 -9.36 12.48
N SER A 367 3.49 -10.61 12.54
CA SER A 367 3.25 -11.61 11.49
C SER A 367 1.75 -11.86 11.29
N ASP A 368 1.01 -12.11 12.36
CA ASP A 368 -0.45 -12.32 12.33
C ASP A 368 -1.19 -11.12 11.74
N VAL A 369 -0.81 -9.91 12.14
CA VAL A 369 -1.39 -8.68 11.61
C VAL A 369 -1.10 -8.55 10.12
N ALA A 370 0.11 -8.84 9.67
CA ALA A 370 0.47 -8.77 8.25
C ALA A 370 -0.37 -9.74 7.40
N TYR A 371 -0.46 -11.01 7.80
CA TYR A 371 -1.28 -12.00 7.10
C TYR A 371 -2.76 -11.67 7.15
N LYS A 372 -3.26 -11.12 8.27
CA LYS A 372 -4.64 -10.63 8.36
C LYS A 372 -4.91 -9.50 7.36
N MET A 373 -4.00 -8.53 7.22
CA MET A 373 -4.16 -7.44 6.25
C MET A 373 -4.16 -7.96 4.81
N GLU A 374 -3.28 -8.89 4.46
CA GLU A 374 -3.29 -9.54 3.14
C GLU A 374 -4.57 -10.34 2.88
N LEU A 375 -5.09 -11.05 3.89
CA LEU A 375 -6.36 -11.77 3.76
C LEU A 375 -7.50 -10.80 3.47
N LEU A 376 -7.57 -9.67 4.18
CA LEU A 376 -8.57 -8.62 3.93
C LEU A 376 -8.40 -8.01 2.52
N GLN A 377 -7.18 -7.86 2.02
CA GLN A 377 -6.97 -7.45 0.62
C GLN A 377 -7.51 -8.50 -0.36
N ILE A 378 -7.29 -9.79 -0.10
CA ILE A 378 -7.74 -10.88 -0.95
C ILE A 378 -9.27 -10.99 -0.94
N GLU A 379 -9.92 -10.90 0.22
CA GLU A 379 -11.37 -10.96 0.37
C GLU A 379 -12.10 -9.85 -0.39
N ASN A 380 -11.47 -8.66 -0.45
CA ASN A 380 -12.02 -7.48 -1.11
C ASN A 380 -11.58 -7.33 -2.58
N MET A 381 -10.84 -8.29 -3.13
CA MET A 381 -10.38 -8.26 -4.51
C MET A 381 -11.54 -8.54 -5.48
N VAL A 382 -11.75 -7.63 -6.44
CA VAL A 382 -12.80 -7.75 -7.46
C VAL A 382 -12.31 -8.59 -8.63
N LEU A 383 -13.13 -9.53 -9.05
CA LEU A 383 -12.91 -10.41 -10.19
C LEU A 383 -13.85 -9.99 -11.31
N SER A 384 -13.27 -9.59 -12.44
CA SER A 384 -14.05 -9.31 -13.65
C SER A 384 -14.41 -10.62 -14.38
N PRO A 385 -15.43 -10.61 -15.26
CA PRO A 385 -15.78 -11.76 -16.08
C PRO A 385 -14.60 -12.21 -16.96
N TRP A 386 -13.82 -11.24 -17.45
CA TRP A 386 -12.67 -11.50 -18.33
C TRP A 386 -11.60 -12.37 -17.66
N VAL A 387 -11.37 -12.19 -16.36
CA VAL A 387 -10.43 -13.02 -15.60
C VAL A 387 -10.90 -14.48 -15.54
N LEU A 388 -12.22 -14.70 -15.41
CA LEU A 388 -12.79 -16.04 -15.39
C LEU A 388 -12.74 -16.70 -16.78
N VAL A 389 -13.09 -15.96 -17.83
CA VAL A 389 -12.99 -16.42 -19.23
C VAL A 389 -11.53 -16.79 -19.55
N ALA A 390 -10.58 -15.92 -19.22
CA ALA A 390 -9.16 -16.18 -19.44
C ALA A 390 -8.69 -17.43 -18.68
N ALA A 391 -9.13 -17.63 -17.44
CA ALA A 391 -8.79 -18.83 -16.67
C ALA A 391 -9.32 -20.11 -17.31
N VAL A 392 -10.54 -20.10 -17.86
CA VAL A 392 -11.12 -21.24 -18.58
C VAL A 392 -10.34 -21.52 -19.87
N LEU A 393 -10.04 -20.48 -20.67
CA LEU A 393 -9.30 -20.63 -21.93
C LEU A 393 -7.89 -21.20 -21.70
N LEU A 394 -7.16 -20.69 -20.71
CA LEU A 394 -5.80 -21.15 -20.38
C LEU A 394 -5.74 -22.63 -19.98
N GLN A 395 -6.82 -23.19 -19.43
CA GLN A 395 -6.90 -24.59 -19.04
C GLN A 395 -7.29 -25.54 -20.19
N ASN A 396 -7.73 -25.00 -21.32
CA ASN A 396 -8.33 -25.78 -22.40
C ASN A 396 -7.74 -25.38 -23.77
N LEU A 397 -6.42 -25.18 -23.80
CA LEU A 397 -5.68 -24.93 -25.04
C LEU A 397 -5.69 -26.18 -25.96
N PRO A 398 -5.66 -26.02 -27.30
CA PRO A 398 -5.48 -24.77 -28.05
C PRO A 398 -6.78 -24.04 -28.43
N ALA A 399 -7.93 -24.71 -28.39
CA ALA A 399 -9.21 -24.12 -28.77
C ALA A 399 -10.37 -24.74 -27.98
N MET A 400 -11.47 -23.99 -27.85
CA MET A 400 -12.69 -24.42 -27.18
C MET A 400 -13.91 -23.96 -27.99
N ASP A 401 -14.96 -24.78 -28.00
CA ASP A 401 -16.28 -24.36 -28.49
C ASP A 401 -16.85 -23.20 -27.65
N PHE A 402 -17.55 -22.28 -28.31
CA PHE A 402 -18.02 -21.05 -27.67
C PHE A 402 -19.12 -21.31 -26.62
N GLU A 403 -20.03 -22.25 -26.88
CA GLU A 403 -21.09 -22.59 -25.91
C GLU A 403 -20.48 -23.24 -24.67
N LEU A 404 -19.51 -24.14 -24.87
CA LEU A 404 -18.78 -24.76 -23.76
C LEU A 404 -17.97 -23.74 -22.95
N LEU A 405 -17.42 -22.71 -23.59
CA LEU A 405 -16.73 -21.61 -22.91
C LEU A 405 -17.68 -20.83 -21.99
N ILE A 406 -18.88 -20.51 -22.48
CA ILE A 406 -19.91 -19.84 -21.68
C ILE A 406 -20.29 -20.72 -20.49
N GLU A 407 -20.61 -21.99 -20.73
CA GLU A 407 -21.01 -22.92 -19.67
C GLU A 407 -19.95 -23.02 -18.56
N LYS A 408 -18.68 -23.25 -18.94
CA LYS A 408 -17.57 -23.33 -17.98
C LYS A 408 -17.32 -22.02 -17.26
N THR A 409 -17.47 -20.88 -17.92
CA THR A 409 -17.29 -19.56 -17.29
C THR A 409 -18.39 -19.29 -16.26
N VAL A 410 -19.65 -19.60 -16.59
CA VAL A 410 -20.79 -19.45 -15.67
C VAL A 410 -20.66 -20.42 -14.50
N TRP A 411 -20.23 -21.66 -14.74
CA TRP A 411 -19.90 -22.60 -13.68
C TRP A 411 -18.80 -22.05 -12.76
N LEU A 412 -17.73 -21.51 -13.33
CA LEU A 412 -16.61 -20.94 -12.56
C LEU A 412 -17.03 -19.71 -11.76
N LYS A 413 -17.93 -18.89 -12.32
CA LYS A 413 -18.57 -17.78 -11.61
C LYS A 413 -19.31 -18.29 -10.37
N GLY A 414 -20.18 -19.29 -10.52
CA GLY A 414 -20.93 -19.89 -9.40
C GLY A 414 -20.02 -20.48 -8.33
N LEU A 415 -18.95 -21.17 -8.74
CA LEU A 415 -17.93 -21.70 -7.84
C LEU A 415 -17.24 -20.57 -7.06
N THR A 416 -16.83 -19.52 -7.76
CA THR A 416 -16.15 -18.37 -7.17
C THR A 416 -17.04 -17.66 -6.14
N GLN A 417 -18.34 -17.47 -6.44
CA GLN A 417 -19.30 -16.90 -5.49
C GLN A 417 -19.51 -17.80 -4.27
N THR A 418 -19.58 -19.12 -4.47
CA THR A 418 -19.75 -20.11 -3.38
C THR A 418 -18.60 -20.05 -2.36
N PHE A 419 -17.39 -19.76 -2.82
CA PHE A 419 -16.23 -19.56 -1.94
C PHE A 419 -16.07 -18.12 -1.42
N GLY A 420 -17.02 -17.23 -1.71
CA GLY A 420 -17.02 -15.85 -1.19
C GLY A 420 -16.27 -14.83 -2.05
N GLY A 421 -15.87 -15.19 -3.27
CA GLY A 421 -15.18 -14.27 -4.18
C GLY A 421 -16.04 -13.05 -4.53
N PHE A 422 -15.40 -11.89 -4.71
CA PHE A 422 -16.08 -10.70 -5.19
C PHE A 422 -16.04 -10.65 -6.71
N ILE A 423 -17.19 -10.85 -7.35
CA ILE A 423 -17.33 -10.79 -8.81
C ILE A 423 -18.17 -9.58 -9.16
N GLU A 424 -17.65 -8.73 -10.04
CA GLU A 424 -18.45 -7.75 -10.75
C GLU A 424 -18.89 -8.35 -12.08
N TRP A 425 -20.19 -8.37 -12.34
CA TRP A 425 -20.75 -8.96 -13.55
C TRP A 425 -21.65 -7.94 -14.27
N PRO A 426 -21.50 -7.76 -15.60
CA PRO A 426 -22.34 -6.84 -16.37
C PRO A 426 -23.84 -7.15 -16.18
N GLY A 427 -24.64 -6.11 -15.92
CA GLY A 427 -26.10 -6.21 -15.75
C GLY A 427 -26.59 -6.59 -14.35
N MET A 428 -25.73 -6.51 -13.32
CA MET A 428 -26.12 -6.71 -11.91
C MET A 428 -26.54 -5.42 -11.16
N HIS A 429 -26.77 -4.32 -11.88
CA HIS A 429 -27.21 -3.04 -11.30
C HIS A 429 -28.57 -2.62 -11.83
#